data_AF-A0A931CNU1-F1
#
_entry.id   AF-A0A931CNU1-F1
#
_cell.length_a   1.000
_cell.length_b   1.000
_cell.length_c   1.000
_cell.angle_alpha   90.00
_cell.angle_beta   90.00
_cell.angle_gamma   90.00
#
_symmetry.space_group_name_H-M   'P 1'
#
loop_
_entity.id
_entity.type
_entity.pdbx_description
1 polymer ?
#
loop_
_entity_poly.entity_id
_entity_poly.type
_entity_poly.pdbx_seq_one_letter_code
_entity_poly.pdbx_strand_id
1 'polypeptide(L)'
;MSDFIELRNGVPFKLDSKTMRLDVRRNGEFEFGGPGCWLMNPAFGQFPYDDWEMVPPYPTNPFNDEIDPTVVAVLVKRSKRYRTALAARAFIKAKDLHEEAGSVGLRALFRSMGGIIIQPGGLTERDAERFPGRTARIHGPGDITLFFQDGDGQARRRELVALTIAVQELRWETYEDCYNHGPLDLSLGDARRDHLEAHLFAAMLLVPQEDAARAVDIAAAEKIGAELRVDPDTVQDAHQLWHEITHPEQPKA
;
A
#
# COMPACT_ATOMS: atom_id res chain seq x y z
N MET A 1 8.53 19.66 -2.56
CA MET A 1 9.75 19.20 -3.25
C MET A 1 10.16 17.90 -2.61
N SER A 2 10.39 16.86 -3.41
CA SER A 2 10.80 15.54 -2.90
C SER A 2 12.30 15.56 -2.64
N ASP A 3 12.73 15.16 -1.44
CA ASP A 3 14.15 15.09 -1.10
C ASP A 3 14.83 14.00 -1.94
N PHE A 4 16.04 14.28 -2.45
CA PHE A 4 16.83 13.31 -3.19
C PHE A 4 18.31 13.37 -2.85
N ILE A 5 19.02 12.27 -3.09
CA ILE A 5 20.46 12.15 -2.87
C ILE A 5 21.07 11.42 -4.07
N GLU A 6 22.01 12.07 -4.73
CA GLU A 6 22.84 11.41 -5.74
C GLU A 6 23.89 10.53 -5.08
N LEU A 7 23.96 9.26 -5.51
CA LEU A 7 24.90 8.30 -4.99
C LEU A 7 26.07 8.12 -5.95
N ARG A 8 27.28 8.17 -5.39
CA ARG A 8 28.54 7.95 -6.13
C ARG A 8 29.26 6.76 -5.52
N ASN A 9 29.89 5.96 -6.37
CA ASN A 9 30.54 4.72 -5.93
C ASN A 9 31.59 4.98 -4.84
N GLY A 10 31.41 4.38 -3.66
CA GLY A 10 32.34 4.45 -2.53
C GLY A 10 32.35 5.80 -1.80
N VAL A 11 31.51 6.76 -2.18
CA VAL A 11 31.46 8.08 -1.55
C VAL A 11 30.45 8.07 -0.39
N PRO A 12 30.87 8.43 0.84
CA PRO A 12 29.94 8.53 1.96
C PRO A 12 28.93 9.67 1.78
N PHE A 13 27.70 9.46 2.21
CA PHE A 13 26.63 10.46 2.20
C PHE A 13 25.79 10.39 3.49
N LYS A 14 24.92 11.40 3.71
CA LYS A 14 24.02 11.46 4.86
C LYS A 14 22.62 11.02 4.48
N LEU A 15 22.08 10.05 5.22
CA LEU A 15 20.71 9.55 5.10
C LEU A 15 20.05 9.58 6.48
N ASP A 16 19.05 10.45 6.68
CA ASP A 16 18.35 10.64 7.96
C ASP A 16 19.32 10.64 9.17
N SER A 17 20.35 11.49 9.09
CA SER A 17 21.44 11.67 10.09
C SER A 17 22.51 10.57 10.16
N LYS A 18 22.31 9.41 9.51
CA LYS A 18 23.30 8.33 9.44
C LYS A 18 24.27 8.55 8.27
N THR A 19 25.53 8.20 8.48
CA THR A 19 26.50 8.16 7.37
C THR A 19 26.38 6.81 6.68
N MET A 20 26.01 6.83 5.40
CA MET A 20 25.82 5.65 4.56
C MET A 20 26.82 5.67 3.40
N ARG A 21 26.98 4.54 2.73
CA ARG A 21 27.79 4.40 1.52
C ARG A 21 27.12 3.39 0.58
N LEU A 22 27.25 3.64 -0.72
CA LEU A 22 26.91 2.70 -1.77
C LEU A 22 28.20 2.32 -2.52
N ASP A 23 28.53 1.03 -2.54
CA ASP A 23 29.63 0.48 -3.32
C ASP A 23 29.07 -0.29 -4.52
N VAL A 24 29.70 -0.13 -5.69
CA VAL A 24 29.40 -0.91 -6.90
C VAL A 24 30.49 -1.98 -7.05
N ARG A 25 30.08 -3.24 -6.94
CA ARG A 25 30.97 -4.40 -7.08
C ARG A 25 31.38 -4.61 -8.53
N ARG A 26 32.42 -5.43 -8.74
CA ARG A 26 32.94 -5.75 -10.09
C ARG A 26 31.92 -6.43 -11.01
N ASN A 27 30.95 -7.13 -10.43
CA ASN A 27 29.85 -7.77 -11.15
C ASN A 27 28.67 -6.81 -11.40
N GLY A 28 28.79 -5.53 -11.05
CA GLY A 28 27.75 -4.52 -11.21
C GLY A 28 26.71 -4.52 -10.09
N GLU A 29 26.82 -5.41 -9.09
CA GLU A 29 25.91 -5.42 -7.95
C GLU A 29 26.19 -4.27 -6.99
N PHE A 30 25.12 -3.77 -6.40
CA PHE A 30 25.19 -2.73 -5.39
C PHE A 30 25.41 -3.33 -3.99
N GLU A 31 26.16 -2.61 -3.16
CA GLU A 31 26.30 -2.92 -1.74
C GLU A 31 26.05 -1.62 -0.96
N PHE A 32 24.97 -1.61 -0.19
CA PHE A 32 24.53 -0.44 0.56
C PHE A 32 24.79 -0.68 2.04
N GLY A 33 25.65 0.15 2.63
CA GLY A 33 26.19 -0.10 3.96
C GLY A 33 26.31 1.15 4.83
N GLY A 34 26.07 0.97 6.12
CA GLY A 34 26.28 1.99 7.14
C GLY A 34 26.06 1.43 8.55
N PRO A 35 26.15 2.29 9.59
CA PRO A 35 25.94 1.86 10.97
C PRO A 35 24.57 1.18 11.17
N GLY A 36 24.59 -0.12 11.46
CA GLY A 36 23.39 -0.92 11.75
C GLY A 36 22.53 -1.29 10.52
N CYS A 37 23.01 -1.06 9.30
CA CYS A 37 22.28 -1.41 8.08
C CYS A 37 23.27 -1.88 7.00
N TRP A 38 23.05 -3.10 6.51
CA TRP A 38 23.77 -3.68 5.38
C TRP A 38 22.77 -4.35 4.47
N LEU A 39 22.62 -3.83 3.25
CA LEU A 39 21.75 -4.39 2.23
C LEU A 39 22.60 -4.79 1.02
N MET A 40 22.51 -6.08 0.71
CA MET A 40 23.24 -6.70 -0.38
C MET A 40 22.40 -6.70 -1.64
N ASN A 41 22.96 -6.19 -2.74
CA ASN A 41 22.36 -6.15 -4.05
C ASN A 41 20.95 -5.52 -4.09
N PRO A 42 20.77 -4.29 -3.55
CA PRO A 42 19.51 -3.59 -3.76
C PRO A 42 19.29 -3.39 -5.26
N ALA A 43 18.09 -3.70 -5.73
CA ALA A 43 17.68 -3.43 -7.11
C ALA A 43 17.05 -2.03 -7.21
N PHE A 44 17.02 -1.47 -8.42
CA PHE A 44 16.22 -0.27 -8.66
C PHE A 44 14.72 -0.53 -8.38
N GLY A 45 14.05 0.44 -7.78
CA GLY A 45 12.69 0.33 -7.26
C GLY A 45 12.61 -0.31 -5.85
N GLN A 46 13.74 -0.68 -5.24
CA GLN A 46 13.76 -1.12 -3.85
C GLN A 46 14.02 0.04 -2.89
N PHE A 47 13.64 -0.17 -1.63
CA PHE A 47 13.79 0.79 -0.54
C PHE A 47 14.94 0.37 0.38
N PRO A 48 16.19 0.80 0.11
CA PRO A 48 17.32 0.44 0.96
C PRO A 48 17.18 0.94 2.40
N TYR A 49 16.35 1.94 2.66
CA TYR A 49 16.14 2.50 4.00
C TYR A 49 14.81 3.27 4.10
N ASP A 50 13.96 2.91 5.05
CA ASP A 50 12.67 3.58 5.36
C ASP A 50 11.84 3.97 4.11
N ASP A 51 11.85 5.26 3.77
CA ASP A 51 11.07 5.92 2.71
C ASP A 51 11.91 6.21 1.44
N TRP A 52 13.17 5.78 1.40
CA TRP A 52 14.10 6.10 0.31
C TRP A 52 14.10 5.00 -0.74
N GLU A 53 13.57 5.31 -1.92
CA GLU A 53 13.60 4.44 -3.09
C GLU A 53 14.92 4.65 -3.87
N MET A 54 15.58 3.56 -4.25
CA MET A 54 16.72 3.62 -5.15
C MET A 54 16.25 3.58 -6.60
N VAL A 55 16.59 4.61 -7.39
CA VAL A 55 16.22 4.73 -8.80
C VAL A 55 17.47 4.89 -9.69
N PRO A 56 17.37 4.59 -11.00
CA PRO A 56 18.47 4.80 -11.93
C PRO A 56 18.90 6.28 -11.97
N PRO A 57 20.16 6.58 -12.32
CA PRO A 57 20.58 7.96 -12.58
C PRO A 57 19.68 8.65 -13.61
N TYR A 58 19.29 9.89 -13.32
CA TYR A 58 18.55 10.78 -14.22
C TYR A 58 19.08 12.20 -14.05
N PRO A 59 18.84 13.13 -15.00
CA PRO A 59 19.25 14.51 -14.85
C PRO A 59 18.55 15.14 -13.64
N THR A 60 19.32 15.45 -12.61
CA THR A 60 18.85 16.10 -11.38
C THR A 60 19.08 17.61 -11.42
N ASN A 61 19.91 18.09 -12.34
CA ASN A 61 20.24 19.51 -12.45
C ASN A 61 19.04 20.31 -13.03
N PRO A 62 18.89 21.60 -12.69
CA PRO A 62 17.74 22.39 -13.11
C PRO A 62 17.70 22.68 -14.62
N PHE A 63 18.77 22.35 -15.35
CA PHE A 63 18.90 22.55 -16.78
C PHE A 63 18.52 21.28 -17.60
N ASN A 64 18.37 20.12 -16.95
CA ASN A 64 17.93 18.83 -17.54
C ASN A 64 18.77 18.28 -18.71
N ASP A 65 19.98 18.79 -18.93
CA ASP A 65 20.68 18.52 -20.19
C ASP A 65 21.49 17.20 -20.17
N GLU A 66 22.12 16.83 -19.04
CA GLU A 66 23.00 15.66 -18.97
C GLU A 66 23.02 15.00 -17.58
N ILE A 67 23.15 13.67 -17.56
CA ILE A 67 23.39 12.87 -16.35
C ILE A 67 24.88 12.96 -16.00
N ASP A 68 25.20 13.33 -14.76
CA ASP A 68 26.59 13.27 -14.28
C ASP A 68 27.08 11.80 -14.27
N PRO A 69 28.11 11.46 -15.06
CA PRO A 69 28.54 10.07 -15.25
C PRO A 69 29.14 9.43 -13.99
N THR A 70 29.40 10.21 -12.94
CA THR A 70 29.88 9.69 -11.66
C THR A 70 28.76 9.32 -10.69
N VAL A 71 27.49 9.66 -11.03
CA VAL A 71 26.31 9.20 -10.31
C VAL A 71 25.96 7.79 -10.76
N VAL A 72 25.88 6.86 -9.81
CA VAL A 72 25.56 5.44 -10.07
C VAL A 72 24.13 5.07 -9.72
N ALA A 73 23.49 5.86 -8.85
CA ALA A 73 22.09 5.73 -8.47
C ALA A 73 21.60 7.05 -7.85
N VAL A 74 20.29 7.22 -7.73
CA VAL A 74 19.68 8.30 -6.94
C VAL A 74 18.77 7.68 -5.89
N LEU A 75 18.84 8.19 -4.65
CA LEU A 75 17.82 7.92 -3.65
C LEU A 75 16.76 9.02 -3.71
N VAL A 76 15.51 8.63 -3.79
CA VAL A 76 14.36 9.54 -3.77
C VAL A 76 13.51 9.24 -2.56
N LYS A 77 13.25 10.26 -1.74
CA LYS A 77 12.34 10.12 -0.60
C LYS A 77 10.91 10.07 -1.12
N ARG A 78 10.21 8.97 -0.84
CA ARG A 78 8.83 8.73 -1.25
C ARG A 78 7.86 8.89 -0.10
N SER A 79 6.63 9.25 -0.44
CA SER A 79 5.57 9.31 0.55
C SER A 79 5.20 7.90 1.04
N LYS A 80 4.65 7.79 2.25
CA LYS A 80 4.04 6.52 2.72
C LYS A 80 2.94 6.05 1.76
N ARG A 81 2.15 6.99 1.24
CA ARG A 81 1.12 6.76 0.21
C ARG A 81 1.67 6.02 -1.02
N TYR A 82 2.79 6.47 -1.57
CA TYR A 82 3.45 5.83 -2.71
C TYR A 82 3.88 4.39 -2.38
N ARG A 83 4.48 4.18 -1.19
CA ARG A 83 4.89 2.84 -0.75
C ARG A 83 3.71 1.90 -0.57
N THR A 84 2.63 2.38 0.03
CA THR A 84 1.37 1.63 0.17
C THR A 84 0.83 1.23 -1.19
N ALA A 85 0.87 2.13 -2.19
CA ALA A 85 0.43 1.84 -3.54
C ALA A 85 1.31 0.77 -4.23
N LEU A 86 2.63 0.83 -4.06
CA LEU A 86 3.55 -0.20 -4.54
C LEU A 86 3.30 -1.55 -3.88
N ALA A 87 3.07 -1.58 -2.56
CA ALA A 87 2.75 -2.78 -1.82
C ALA A 87 1.43 -3.40 -2.32
N ALA A 88 0.39 -2.57 -2.50
CA ALA A 88 -0.89 -3.00 -3.05
C ALA A 88 -0.74 -3.59 -4.46
N ARG A 89 0.00 -2.92 -5.35
CA ARG A 89 0.29 -3.44 -6.70
C ARG A 89 1.01 -4.79 -6.66
N ALA A 90 2.03 -4.92 -5.81
CA ALA A 90 2.79 -6.16 -5.67
C ALA A 90 1.89 -7.30 -5.16
N PHE A 91 1.02 -7.02 -4.19
CA PHE A 91 0.04 -7.97 -3.68
C PHE A 91 -0.98 -8.38 -4.74
N ILE A 92 -1.58 -7.42 -5.46
CA ILE A 92 -2.51 -7.64 -6.56
C ILE A 92 -1.92 -8.60 -7.58
N LYS A 93 -0.68 -8.34 -8.02
CA LYS A 93 0.04 -9.20 -8.98
C LYS A 93 0.33 -10.58 -8.40
N ALA A 94 0.76 -10.67 -7.14
CA ALA A 94 1.07 -11.94 -6.51
C ALA A 94 -0.16 -12.82 -6.27
N LYS A 95 -1.34 -12.20 -6.15
CA LYS A 95 -2.63 -12.88 -5.94
C LYS A 95 -3.46 -13.01 -7.21
N ASP A 96 -2.92 -12.59 -8.35
CA ASP A 96 -3.60 -12.61 -9.65
C ASP A 96 -4.99 -11.95 -9.58
N LEU A 97 -5.05 -10.83 -8.87
CA LEU A 97 -6.28 -10.04 -8.77
C LEU A 97 -6.42 -9.18 -10.02
N HIS A 98 -7.63 -9.12 -10.56
CA HIS A 98 -8.02 -8.31 -11.72
C HIS A 98 -7.57 -8.80 -13.11
N GLU A 99 -6.81 -9.89 -13.24
CA GLU A 99 -6.47 -10.47 -14.55
C GLU A 99 -7.59 -11.42 -15.08
N GLU A 100 -7.71 -11.48 -16.41
CA GLU A 100 -8.81 -12.10 -17.17
C GLU A 100 -8.96 -13.63 -17.01
N ALA A 101 -8.05 -14.32 -16.30
CA ALA A 101 -8.01 -15.79 -16.26
C ALA A 101 -9.01 -16.44 -15.27
N GLY A 102 -9.74 -15.65 -14.49
CA GLY A 102 -10.73 -16.13 -13.54
C GLY A 102 -10.53 -15.47 -12.18
N SER A 103 -11.08 -14.28 -12.02
CA SER A 103 -10.94 -13.45 -10.82
C SER A 103 -11.14 -14.26 -9.53
N VAL A 104 -10.11 -14.38 -8.69
CA VAL A 104 -10.32 -14.71 -7.29
C VAL A 104 -11.05 -13.53 -6.68
N GLY A 105 -12.37 -13.66 -6.48
CA GLY A 105 -13.13 -12.60 -5.83
C GLY A 105 -12.54 -12.30 -4.46
N LEU A 106 -12.52 -11.04 -4.03
CA LEU A 106 -11.96 -10.61 -2.74
C LEU A 106 -12.46 -11.46 -1.56
N ARG A 107 -13.71 -11.93 -1.62
CA ARG A 107 -14.28 -12.84 -0.62
C ARG A 107 -13.61 -14.23 -0.59
N ALA A 108 -13.26 -14.77 -1.75
CA ALA A 108 -12.53 -16.04 -1.86
C ALA A 108 -11.09 -15.88 -1.36
N LEU A 109 -10.42 -14.77 -1.74
CA LEU A 109 -9.10 -14.43 -1.22
C LEU A 109 -9.11 -14.31 0.31
N PHE A 110 -10.05 -13.53 0.85
CA PHE A 110 -10.24 -13.35 2.30
C PHE A 110 -10.38 -14.69 3.02
N ARG A 111 -11.22 -15.60 2.52
CA ARG A 111 -11.37 -16.94 3.08
C ARG A 111 -10.10 -17.78 2.99
N SER A 112 -9.37 -17.69 1.88
CA SER A 112 -8.10 -18.40 1.71
C SER A 112 -7.01 -17.94 2.70
N MET A 113 -7.12 -16.70 3.19
CA MET A 113 -6.27 -16.14 4.24
C MET A 113 -6.72 -16.55 5.66
N GLY A 114 -7.70 -17.46 5.79
CA GLY A 114 -8.28 -17.87 7.07
C GLY A 114 -9.43 -16.99 7.56
N GLY A 115 -9.90 -16.05 6.73
CA GLY A 115 -10.93 -15.10 7.12
C GLY A 115 -12.33 -15.71 7.28
N ILE A 116 -12.99 -15.35 8.38
CA ILE A 116 -14.36 -15.76 8.70
C ILE A 116 -15.29 -14.57 8.51
N ILE A 117 -16.45 -14.78 7.85
CA ILE A 117 -17.48 -13.73 7.71
C ILE A 117 -18.72 -14.15 8.49
N ILE A 118 -19.09 -13.34 9.47
CA ILE A 118 -20.30 -13.50 10.27
C ILE A 118 -21.37 -12.57 9.73
N GLN A 119 -22.51 -13.16 9.32
CA GLN A 119 -23.66 -12.42 8.81
C GLN A 119 -24.40 -11.71 9.96
N PRO A 120 -25.22 -10.69 9.65
CA PRO A 120 -26.09 -10.07 10.65
C PRO A 120 -26.96 -11.12 11.35
N GLY A 121 -27.10 -11.02 12.66
CA GLY A 121 -27.85 -12.00 13.48
C GLY A 121 -27.16 -13.36 13.67
N GLY A 122 -25.99 -13.59 13.08
CA GLY A 122 -25.23 -14.85 13.19
C GLY A 122 -24.37 -14.98 14.46
N LEU A 123 -24.59 -14.13 15.45
CA LEU A 123 -23.81 -14.11 16.69
C LEU A 123 -24.47 -14.96 17.76
N THR A 124 -23.69 -15.84 18.40
CA THR A 124 -24.14 -16.47 19.64
C THR A 124 -24.22 -15.42 20.76
N GLU A 125 -25.01 -15.64 21.82
CA GLU A 125 -25.04 -14.72 22.98
C GLU A 125 -23.65 -14.53 23.60
N ARG A 126 -22.86 -15.60 23.65
CA ARG A 126 -21.46 -15.56 24.11
C ARG A 126 -20.59 -14.69 23.22
N ASP A 127 -20.78 -14.77 21.90
CA ASP A 127 -20.11 -13.85 21.01
C ASP A 127 -20.64 -12.46 21.27
N ALA A 128 -21.96 -12.21 21.23
CA ALA A 128 -22.62 -10.93 21.46
C ALA A 128 -22.04 -10.17 22.68
N GLU A 129 -21.93 -10.84 23.82
CA GLU A 129 -21.32 -10.34 25.06
C GLU A 129 -19.82 -10.05 24.93
N ARG A 130 -19.08 -10.90 24.21
CA ARG A 130 -17.64 -10.71 23.99
C ARG A 130 -17.32 -9.54 23.07
N PHE A 131 -18.28 -9.08 22.25
CA PHE A 131 -18.06 -7.97 21.34
C PHE A 131 -19.29 -7.03 21.18
N PRO A 132 -19.47 -6.06 22.09
CA PRO A 132 -20.56 -5.06 21.99
C PRO A 132 -20.26 -3.98 20.91
N GLY A 133 -21.25 -3.64 20.07
CA GLY A 133 -21.24 -2.45 19.17
C GLY A 133 -20.65 -2.60 17.74
N ARG A 134 -20.66 -3.79 17.12
CA ARG A 134 -19.74 -4.22 16.05
C ARG A 134 -19.95 -3.67 14.64
N THR A 135 -18.89 -3.20 13.98
CA THR A 135 -18.88 -2.78 12.56
C THR A 135 -17.93 -3.59 11.65
N ALA A 136 -16.78 -4.05 12.16
CA ALA A 136 -15.84 -5.00 11.53
C ALA A 136 -14.59 -5.06 12.43
N ARG A 137 -14.04 -6.24 12.77
CA ARG A 137 -12.91 -6.35 13.73
C ARG A 137 -11.85 -7.36 13.33
N ILE A 138 -10.57 -6.96 13.33
CA ILE A 138 -9.43 -7.88 13.17
C ILE A 138 -8.96 -8.25 14.57
N HIS A 139 -8.82 -9.55 14.86
CA HIS A 139 -8.60 -10.05 16.21
C HIS A 139 -7.15 -10.46 16.48
N GLY A 140 -6.26 -10.27 15.50
CA GLY A 140 -4.83 -10.54 15.60
C GLY A 140 -4.31 -11.40 14.45
N PRO A 141 -2.99 -11.67 14.42
CA PRO A 141 -2.36 -12.45 13.35
C PRO A 141 -2.95 -13.86 13.28
N GLY A 142 -3.76 -14.12 12.25
CA GLY A 142 -4.36 -15.43 11.96
C GLY A 142 -5.83 -15.62 12.36
N ASP A 143 -6.44 -14.66 13.06
CA ASP A 143 -7.89 -14.66 13.35
C ASP A 143 -8.54 -13.39 12.75
N ILE A 144 -8.94 -13.52 11.48
CA ILE A 144 -9.50 -12.42 10.71
C ILE A 144 -11.01 -12.63 10.62
N THR A 145 -11.77 -12.00 11.51
CA THR A 145 -13.23 -12.19 11.58
C THR A 145 -14.01 -10.93 11.22
N LEU A 146 -14.67 -10.94 10.06
CA LEU A 146 -15.48 -9.82 9.60
C LEU A 146 -16.95 -9.97 10.00
N PHE A 147 -17.51 -8.97 10.65
CA PHE A 147 -18.93 -8.91 11.01
C PHE A 147 -19.65 -7.95 10.07
N PHE A 148 -20.69 -8.40 9.40
CA PHE A 148 -21.59 -7.51 8.65
C PHE A 148 -22.74 -7.05 9.54
N GLN A 149 -23.14 -5.79 9.37
CA GLN A 149 -24.30 -5.20 10.04
C GLN A 149 -25.58 -5.32 9.20
N ASP A 150 -26.71 -5.28 9.89
CA ASP A 150 -27.99 -5.03 9.25
C ASP A 150 -27.99 -3.64 8.60
N GLY A 151 -28.36 -3.57 7.33
CA GLY A 151 -28.30 -2.35 6.53
C GLY A 151 -27.02 -2.18 5.69
N ASP A 152 -25.98 -2.99 5.91
CA ASP A 152 -24.78 -2.96 5.06
C ASP A 152 -25.12 -3.39 3.63
N GLY A 153 -25.05 -2.42 2.70
CA GLY A 153 -25.15 -2.66 1.26
C GLY A 153 -23.97 -3.46 0.72
N GLN A 154 -24.10 -3.99 -0.50
CA GLN A 154 -23.05 -4.82 -1.10
C GLN A 154 -21.72 -4.08 -1.31
N ALA A 155 -21.77 -2.79 -1.68
CA ALA A 155 -20.59 -1.94 -1.82
C ALA A 155 -19.80 -1.89 -0.50
N ARG A 156 -20.51 -1.62 0.60
CA ARG A 156 -19.93 -1.55 1.94
C ARG A 156 -19.30 -2.88 2.37
N ARG A 157 -19.98 -4.00 2.12
CA ARG A 157 -19.44 -5.34 2.42
C ARG A 157 -18.16 -5.64 1.64
N ARG A 158 -18.05 -5.20 0.37
CA ARG A 158 -16.81 -5.35 -0.43
C ARG A 158 -15.69 -4.51 0.14
N GLU A 159 -15.96 -3.25 0.47
CA GLU A 159 -14.99 -2.33 1.05
C GLU A 159 -14.41 -2.88 2.36
N LEU A 160 -15.27 -3.36 3.26
CA LEU A 160 -14.83 -3.97 4.52
C LEU A 160 -13.92 -5.19 4.31
N VAL A 161 -14.23 -6.05 3.35
CA VAL A 161 -13.37 -7.18 2.99
C VAL A 161 -12.00 -6.69 2.49
N ALA A 162 -11.98 -5.67 1.61
CA ALA A 162 -10.74 -5.11 1.07
C ALA A 162 -9.87 -4.46 2.15
N LEU A 163 -10.48 -3.64 3.02
CA LEU A 163 -9.80 -3.03 4.18
C LEU A 163 -9.21 -4.10 5.10
N THR A 164 -9.93 -5.18 5.33
CA THR A 164 -9.47 -6.25 6.20
C THR A 164 -8.26 -6.99 5.61
N ILE A 165 -8.26 -7.23 4.30
CA ILE A 165 -7.09 -7.77 3.58
C ILE A 165 -5.91 -6.80 3.69
N ALA A 166 -6.15 -5.51 3.48
CA ALA A 166 -5.12 -4.48 3.52
C ALA A 166 -4.42 -4.40 4.88
N VAL A 167 -5.18 -4.34 5.98
CA VAL A 167 -4.61 -4.27 7.34
C VAL A 167 -3.76 -5.50 7.65
N GLN A 168 -4.24 -6.69 7.26
CA GLN A 168 -3.50 -7.93 7.44
C GLN A 168 -2.17 -7.93 6.67
N GLU A 169 -2.18 -7.46 5.42
CA GLU A 169 -0.98 -7.45 4.57
C GLU A 169 0.03 -6.39 5.03
N LEU A 170 -0.45 -5.21 5.43
CA LEU A 170 0.39 -4.13 5.96
C LEU A 170 0.99 -4.46 7.34
N ARG A 171 0.59 -5.58 7.97
CA ARG A 171 1.03 -6.04 9.30
C ARG A 171 0.91 -4.94 10.35
N TRP A 172 -0.19 -4.20 10.27
CA TRP A 172 -0.39 -2.98 11.03
C TRP A 172 -0.56 -3.18 12.53
N GLU A 173 -0.89 -4.40 12.96
CA GLU A 173 -0.95 -4.74 14.38
C GLU A 173 -0.06 -5.94 14.64
N THR A 174 0.93 -5.75 15.52
CA THR A 174 1.48 -6.87 16.25
C THR A 174 0.39 -7.43 17.17
N TYR A 175 0.54 -8.69 17.61
CA TYR A 175 -0.37 -9.26 18.61
C TYR A 175 -0.50 -8.37 19.86
N GLU A 176 0.57 -7.65 20.23
CA GLU A 176 0.58 -6.71 21.36
C GLU A 176 -0.27 -5.47 21.10
N ASP A 177 -0.31 -4.95 19.87
CA ASP A 177 -1.16 -3.80 19.52
C ASP A 177 -2.64 -4.17 19.61
N CYS A 178 -3.04 -5.32 19.06
CA CYS A 178 -4.40 -5.85 19.19
C CYS A 178 -4.81 -6.03 20.67
N TYR A 179 -3.87 -6.47 21.51
CA TYR A 179 -4.11 -6.71 22.93
C TYR A 179 -4.27 -5.41 23.72
N ASN A 180 -3.47 -4.38 23.39
CA ASN A 180 -3.44 -3.11 24.13
C ASN A 180 -4.50 -2.11 23.67
N HIS A 181 -4.83 -2.09 22.38
CA HIS A 181 -5.79 -1.14 21.80
C HIS A 181 -7.18 -1.74 21.58
N GLY A 182 -7.29 -3.05 21.75
CA GLY A 182 -8.49 -3.80 21.39
C GLY A 182 -8.59 -3.98 19.87
N PRO A 183 -9.64 -4.67 19.42
CA PRO A 183 -9.81 -4.99 18.01
C PRO A 183 -10.12 -3.75 17.16
N LEU A 184 -9.45 -3.65 16.00
CA LEU A 184 -9.60 -2.57 15.02
C LEU A 184 -11.05 -2.38 14.57
N ASP A 185 -11.62 -1.17 14.65
CA ASP A 185 -12.98 -0.89 14.15
C ASP A 185 -12.94 -0.17 12.80
N LEU A 186 -13.34 -0.85 11.73
CA LEU A 186 -13.30 -0.30 10.36
C LEU A 186 -14.59 0.46 9.98
N SER A 187 -15.13 1.29 10.88
CA SER A 187 -16.31 2.12 10.60
C SER A 187 -16.04 3.13 9.45
N LEU A 188 -17.07 3.49 8.68
CA LEU A 188 -16.99 4.24 7.40
C LEU A 188 -16.37 5.64 7.56
N GLY A 189 -16.38 6.20 8.78
CA GLY A 189 -15.74 7.49 9.08
C GLY A 189 -14.30 7.40 9.56
N ASP A 190 -13.89 6.26 10.11
CA ASP A 190 -12.61 6.14 10.81
C ASP A 190 -11.52 5.57 9.90
N ALA A 191 -11.84 4.70 8.94
CA ALA A 191 -10.80 4.08 8.10
C ALA A 191 -10.03 5.09 7.23
N ARG A 192 -10.71 6.08 6.62
CA ARG A 192 -10.04 7.12 5.81
C ARG A 192 -9.19 8.09 6.64
N ARG A 193 -9.57 8.30 7.91
CA ARG A 193 -8.92 9.28 8.81
C ARG A 193 -7.83 8.64 9.66
N ASP A 194 -8.17 7.54 10.31
CA ASP A 194 -7.39 6.88 11.33
C ASP A 194 -6.58 5.71 10.73
N HIS A 195 -7.00 5.21 9.57
CA HIS A 195 -6.39 4.05 8.88
C HIS A 195 -6.06 4.28 7.40
N LEU A 196 -5.54 5.47 7.08
CA LEU A 196 -5.36 5.94 5.70
C LEU A 196 -4.61 4.96 4.79
N GLU A 197 -3.53 4.33 5.25
CA GLU A 197 -2.75 3.39 4.41
C GLU A 197 -3.57 2.15 4.05
N ALA A 198 -4.35 1.60 4.99
CA ALA A 198 -5.24 0.47 4.72
C ALA A 198 -6.34 0.87 3.72
N HIS A 199 -6.90 2.08 3.85
CA HIS A 199 -7.86 2.62 2.88
C HIS A 199 -7.27 2.73 1.48
N LEU A 200 -6.08 3.32 1.34
CA LEU A 200 -5.43 3.49 0.04
C LEU A 200 -5.09 2.13 -0.61
N PHE A 201 -4.63 1.16 0.18
CA PHE A 201 -4.41 -0.20 -0.29
C PHE A 201 -5.72 -0.84 -0.75
N ALA A 202 -6.79 -0.73 0.05
CA ALA A 202 -8.11 -1.27 -0.26
C ALA A 202 -8.71 -0.63 -1.53
N ALA A 203 -8.49 0.67 -1.76
CA ALA A 203 -8.93 1.36 -2.96
C ALA A 203 -8.37 0.69 -4.23
N MET A 204 -7.07 0.36 -4.24
CA MET A 204 -6.44 -0.34 -5.36
C MET A 204 -6.92 -1.79 -5.51
N LEU A 205 -7.28 -2.48 -4.42
CA LEU A 205 -7.89 -3.82 -4.48
C LEU A 205 -9.32 -3.80 -5.05
N LEU A 206 -10.03 -2.69 -4.90
CA LEU A 206 -11.42 -2.54 -5.32
C LEU A 206 -11.52 -2.09 -6.78
N VAL A 207 -10.55 -1.31 -7.24
CA VAL A 207 -10.58 -0.64 -8.54
C VAL A 207 -9.36 -1.08 -9.37
N PRO A 208 -9.58 -1.94 -10.38
CA PRO A 208 -8.55 -2.35 -11.33
C PRO A 208 -7.85 -1.15 -11.98
N GLN A 209 -6.59 -1.34 -12.40
CA GLN A 209 -5.81 -0.28 -13.04
C GLN A 209 -6.50 0.30 -14.29
N GLU A 210 -7.11 -0.55 -15.12
CA GLU A 210 -7.81 -0.12 -16.34
C GLU A 210 -9.03 0.76 -16.03
N ASP A 211 -9.80 0.40 -15.00
CA ASP A 211 -10.94 1.19 -14.55
C ASP A 211 -10.47 2.50 -13.92
N ALA A 212 -9.45 2.45 -13.06
CA ALA A 212 -8.86 3.62 -12.45
C ALA A 212 -8.30 4.61 -13.49
N ALA A 213 -7.70 4.12 -14.59
CA ALA A 213 -7.20 4.98 -15.66
C ALA A 213 -8.29 5.78 -16.38
N ARG A 214 -9.54 5.28 -16.39
CA ARG A 214 -10.71 5.95 -16.98
C ARG A 214 -11.32 7.02 -16.06
N ALA A 215 -11.02 7.02 -14.76
CA ALA A 215 -11.61 7.90 -13.75
C ALA A 215 -10.94 9.29 -13.68
N VAL A 216 -10.74 9.94 -14.82
CA VAL A 216 -10.01 11.23 -14.93
C VAL A 216 -10.72 12.42 -14.29
N ASP A 217 -12.01 12.30 -14.02
CA ASP A 217 -12.83 13.30 -13.35
C ASP A 217 -13.92 12.67 -12.47
N ILE A 218 -14.63 13.50 -11.72
CA ILE A 218 -15.68 13.07 -10.78
C ILE A 218 -16.80 12.32 -11.48
N ALA A 219 -17.25 12.78 -12.67
CA ALA A 219 -18.34 12.14 -13.40
C ALA A 219 -17.94 10.74 -13.91
N ALA A 220 -16.70 10.58 -14.36
CA ALA A 220 -16.15 9.29 -14.73
C ALA A 220 -16.03 8.36 -13.51
N ALA A 221 -15.56 8.88 -12.38
CA ALA A 221 -15.49 8.12 -11.12
C ALA A 221 -16.86 7.68 -10.61
N GLU A 222 -17.90 8.51 -10.72
CA GLU A 222 -19.28 8.12 -10.38
C GLU A 222 -19.77 6.97 -11.25
N LYS A 223 -19.52 7.03 -12.56
CA LYS A 223 -19.90 5.96 -13.50
C LYS A 223 -19.20 4.64 -13.18
N ILE A 224 -17.88 4.69 -12.98
CA ILE A 224 -17.07 3.51 -12.65
C ILE A 224 -17.45 2.98 -11.26
N GLY A 225 -17.70 3.87 -10.30
CA GLY A 225 -18.18 3.51 -8.96
C GLY A 225 -19.51 2.77 -9.02
N ALA A 226 -20.45 3.19 -9.88
CA ALA A 226 -21.70 2.48 -10.10
C ALA A 226 -21.50 1.09 -10.73
N GLU A 227 -20.62 0.97 -11.73
CA GLU A 227 -20.26 -0.30 -12.40
C GLU A 227 -19.63 -1.30 -11.40
N LEU A 228 -18.67 -0.83 -10.59
CA LEU A 228 -17.91 -1.66 -9.65
C LEU A 228 -18.61 -1.82 -8.29
N ARG A 229 -19.65 -1.03 -8.01
CA ARG A 229 -20.28 -0.88 -6.68
C ARG A 229 -19.26 -0.43 -5.63
N VAL A 230 -18.54 0.64 -5.95
CA VAL A 230 -17.51 1.27 -5.11
C VAL A 230 -17.85 2.75 -4.98
N ASP A 231 -17.54 3.34 -3.82
CA ASP A 231 -17.73 4.76 -3.59
C ASP A 231 -16.88 5.61 -4.56
N PRO A 232 -17.42 6.67 -5.18
CA PRO A 232 -16.69 7.47 -6.19
C PRO A 232 -15.38 8.07 -5.69
N ASP A 233 -15.30 8.48 -4.41
CA ASP A 233 -14.04 9.00 -3.87
C ASP A 233 -12.97 7.90 -3.79
N THR A 234 -13.37 6.66 -3.51
CA THR A 234 -12.45 5.51 -3.50
C THR A 234 -11.93 5.23 -4.91
N VAL A 235 -12.75 5.46 -5.94
CA VAL A 235 -12.33 5.39 -7.35
C VAL A 235 -11.32 6.49 -7.67
N GLN A 236 -11.54 7.71 -7.20
CA GLN A 236 -10.60 8.83 -7.35
C GLN A 236 -9.27 8.58 -6.62
N ASP A 237 -9.32 8.02 -5.41
CA ASP A 237 -8.13 7.61 -4.68
C ASP A 237 -7.33 6.57 -5.48
N ALA A 238 -8.00 5.53 -5.99
CA ALA A 238 -7.35 4.51 -6.81
C ALA A 238 -6.76 5.10 -8.11
N HIS A 239 -7.47 5.99 -8.79
CA HIS A 239 -6.97 6.72 -9.97
C HIS A 239 -5.65 7.41 -9.67
N GLN A 240 -5.63 8.22 -8.60
CA GLN A 240 -4.43 8.95 -8.20
C GLN A 240 -3.29 8.02 -7.81
N LEU A 241 -3.55 6.93 -7.06
CA LEU A 241 -2.53 5.97 -6.65
C LEU A 241 -1.90 5.23 -7.84
N TRP A 242 -2.73 4.72 -8.76
CA TRP A 242 -2.25 4.07 -9.99
C TRP A 242 -1.46 5.04 -10.86
N HIS A 243 -1.92 6.29 -10.99
CA HIS A 243 -1.18 7.33 -11.70
C HIS A 243 0.17 7.61 -11.04
N GLU A 244 0.22 7.78 -9.72
CA GLU A 244 1.41 8.09 -8.94
C GLU A 244 2.50 7.01 -9.10
N ILE A 245 2.14 5.72 -9.08
CA ILE A 245 3.12 4.62 -9.22
C ILE A 245 3.48 4.28 -10.67
N THR A 246 2.69 4.74 -11.64
CA THR A 246 3.00 4.59 -13.07
C THR A 246 3.86 5.74 -13.59
N HIS A 247 3.65 6.93 -13.04
CA HIS A 247 4.38 8.15 -13.38
C HIS A 247 5.00 8.77 -12.12
N PRO A 248 5.94 8.09 -11.45
CA PRO A 248 6.54 8.59 -10.23
C PRO A 248 7.22 9.92 -10.49
N GLU A 249 6.86 10.95 -9.72
CA GLU A 249 7.48 12.26 -9.84
C GLU A 249 8.99 12.15 -9.63
N GLN A 250 9.77 12.66 -10.59
CA GLN A 250 11.21 12.79 -10.42
C GLN A 250 11.49 14.11 -9.69
N PRO A 251 12.28 14.09 -8.60
CA PRO A 251 12.80 15.29 -7.97
C PRO A 251 13.48 16.19 -9.00
N LYS A 252 13.09 17.47 -9.03
CA LYS A 252 13.78 18.52 -9.77
C LYS A 252 14.52 19.40 -8.74
N ALA A 253 15.78 19.72 -9.01
CA ALA A 253 16.57 20.65 -8.19
C ALA A 253 15.98 22.07 -8.18
#